data_AF-A0A1C6H041-F1
#
_entry.id   AF-A0A1C6H041-F1
#
_cell.length_a   1.000
_cell.length_b   1.000
_cell.length_c   1.000
_cell.angle_alpha   90.00
_cell.angle_beta   90.00
_cell.angle_gamma   90.00
#
_symmetry.space_group_name_H-M   'P 1'
#
loop_
_entity.id
_entity.type
_entity.pdbx_description
1 polymer ?
#
loop_
_entity_poly.entity_id
_entity_poly.type
_entity_poly.pdbx_seq_one_letter_code
_entity_poly.pdbx_strand_id
1 'polypeptide(L)'
;MNENITMTEETKKEEIRKNENDILTSLIEAASYKEDDEEAVGIQIKRKGKLIFEFKIRPLSDEEYQNCKKNNTTYKRNKQLGTKVADRVNVARYRSEVIYTATIEKDRTKIWDNNAAWKKLAVLSGPDLIDVVLMAGEKDAILDKIEEISGFKPTVEETVKN
;
A
#
# COMPACT_ATOMS: atom_id res chain seq x y z
N MET A 1 -59.17 12.08 2.31
CA MET A 1 -58.21 12.66 3.27
C MET A 1 -56.84 12.49 2.66
N ASN A 2 -56.31 13.56 2.05
CA ASN A 2 -54.96 13.56 1.50
C ASN A 2 -54.14 14.50 2.37
N GLU A 3 -53.38 13.94 3.30
CA GLU A 3 -52.39 14.69 4.08
C GLU A 3 -51.20 14.97 3.19
N ASN A 4 -51.16 16.18 2.63
CA ASN A 4 -49.95 16.75 2.06
C ASN A 4 -49.05 17.15 3.23
N ILE A 5 -48.09 16.29 3.56
CA ILE A 5 -47.05 16.59 4.55
C ILE A 5 -46.12 17.62 3.92
N THR A 6 -46.42 18.90 4.12
CA THR A 6 -45.50 20.00 3.80
C THR A 6 -44.35 19.95 4.81
N MET A 7 -43.27 19.24 4.47
CA MET A 7 -42.00 19.33 5.19
C MET A 7 -41.58 20.80 5.30
N THR A 8 -41.51 21.31 6.53
CA THR A 8 -41.06 22.67 6.84
C THR A 8 -39.62 22.89 6.38
N GLU A 9 -39.25 24.12 6.03
CA GLU A 9 -37.88 24.42 5.58
C GLU A 9 -36.81 24.04 6.61
N GLU A 10 -37.16 24.06 7.91
CA GLU A 10 -36.29 23.64 9.00
C GLU A 10 -36.04 22.12 9.01
N THR A 11 -37.09 21.30 8.80
CA THR A 11 -36.93 19.84 8.73
C THR A 11 -36.10 19.41 7.53
N LYS A 12 -36.27 20.06 6.37
CA LYS A 12 -35.40 19.83 5.19
C LYS A 12 -33.95 20.22 5.45
N LYS A 13 -33.70 21.35 6.12
CA LYS A 13 -32.34 21.79 6.48
C LYS A 13 -31.68 20.85 7.48
N GLU A 14 -32.44 20.30 8.42
CA GLU A 14 -31.95 19.28 9.37
C GLU A 14 -31.64 17.95 8.69
N GLU A 15 -32.48 17.50 7.75
CA GLU A 15 -32.21 16.30 6.94
C GLU A 15 -30.96 16.47 6.06
N ILE A 16 -30.80 17.63 5.41
CA ILE A 16 -29.60 17.95 4.62
C ILE A 16 -28.36 17.93 5.51
N ARG A 17 -28.39 18.58 6.68
CA ARG A 17 -27.25 18.59 7.61
C ARG A 17 -26.92 17.19 8.16
N LYS A 18 -27.93 16.36 8.43
CA LYS A 18 -27.71 14.96 8.85
C LYS A 18 -27.02 14.17 7.74
N ASN A 19 -27.47 14.32 6.50
CA ASN A 19 -26.84 13.68 5.34
C ASN A 19 -25.40 14.19 5.11
N GLU A 20 -25.16 15.50 5.23
CA GLU A 20 -23.80 16.07 5.11
C GLU A 20 -22.86 15.57 6.22
N ASN A 21 -23.34 15.46 7.46
CA ASN A 21 -22.56 14.90 8.55
C ASN A 21 -22.23 13.42 8.33
N ASP A 22 -23.17 12.65 7.77
CA ASP A 22 -22.98 11.23 7.45
C ASP A 22 -21.93 11.04 6.33
N ILE A 23 -21.99 11.89 5.29
CA ILE A 23 -20.97 11.93 4.23
C ILE A 23 -19.60 12.29 4.81
N LEU A 24 -19.52 13.30 5.70
CA LEU A 24 -18.26 13.70 6.31
C LEU A 24 -17.64 12.54 7.12
N THR A 25 -18.43 11.86 7.94
CA THR A 25 -17.97 10.68 8.70
C THR A 25 -17.47 9.59 7.75
N SER A 26 -18.23 9.29 6.69
CA SER A 26 -17.84 8.31 5.68
C SER A 26 -16.52 8.67 4.98
N LEU A 27 -16.30 9.95 4.69
CA LEU A 27 -15.05 10.42 4.06
C LEU A 27 -13.86 10.33 5.03
N ILE A 28 -14.06 10.59 6.32
CA ILE A 28 -13.01 10.45 7.34
C ILE A 28 -12.63 8.98 7.50
N GLU A 29 -13.61 8.09 7.58
CA GLU A 29 -13.40 6.64 7.64
C GLU A 29 -12.67 6.13 6.39
N ALA A 30 -13.09 6.57 5.20
CA ALA A 30 -12.40 6.24 3.96
C ALA A 30 -10.97 6.80 3.88
N ALA A 31 -10.64 7.87 4.61
CA ALA A 31 -9.29 8.43 4.67
C ALA A 31 -8.37 7.69 5.67
N SER A 32 -8.95 7.00 6.66
CA SER A 32 -8.20 6.29 7.71
C SER A 32 -7.72 4.89 7.33
N TYR A 33 -7.99 4.40 6.11
CA TYR A 33 -7.58 3.06 5.63
C TYR A 33 -6.09 2.71 5.84
N LYS A 34 -5.20 3.71 5.95
CA LYS A 34 -3.77 3.51 6.21
C LYS A 34 -3.45 3.19 7.67
N GLU A 35 -4.30 3.65 8.58
CA GLU A 35 -4.12 3.53 10.03
C GLU A 35 -5.03 2.45 10.62
N ASP A 36 -5.94 1.92 9.82
CA ASP A 36 -6.85 0.87 10.21
C ASP A 36 -6.15 -0.50 10.24
N ASP A 37 -6.01 -1.04 11.45
CA ASP A 37 -5.46 -2.38 11.69
C ASP A 37 -6.39 -3.50 11.14
N GLU A 38 -7.68 -3.20 10.90
CA GLU A 38 -8.65 -4.14 10.31
C GLU A 38 -8.42 -4.32 8.80
N GLU A 39 -7.95 -3.28 8.11
CA GLU A 39 -7.54 -3.34 6.71
C GLU A 39 -6.18 -4.04 6.51
N ALA A 40 -5.47 -4.34 7.61
CA ALA A 40 -4.17 -4.98 7.56
C ALA A 40 -4.25 -6.51 7.45
N VAL A 41 -3.66 -7.06 6.39
CA VAL A 41 -3.66 -8.50 6.09
C VAL A 41 -2.37 -9.17 6.53
N GLY A 42 -2.48 -10.35 7.15
CA GLY A 42 -1.34 -11.16 7.58
C GLY A 42 -0.66 -11.91 6.44
N ILE A 43 0.67 -11.83 6.39
CA ILE A 43 1.55 -12.54 5.48
C ILE A 43 2.38 -13.56 6.25
N GLN A 44 2.44 -14.79 5.74
CA GLN A 44 3.22 -15.87 6.33
C GLN A 44 4.28 -16.39 5.35
N ILE A 45 5.55 -16.32 5.76
CA ILE A 45 6.65 -16.88 4.98
C ILE A 45 6.91 -18.32 5.43
N LYS A 46 6.48 -19.28 4.60
CA LYS A 46 6.63 -20.72 4.85
C LYS A 46 7.62 -21.32 3.87
N ARG A 47 8.65 -22.01 4.39
CA ARG A 47 9.64 -22.74 3.58
C ARG A 47 9.75 -24.16 4.06
N LYS A 48 9.63 -25.13 3.14
CA LYS A 48 9.65 -26.57 3.45
C LYS A 48 8.65 -26.95 4.56
N GLY A 49 7.46 -26.35 4.54
CA GLY A 49 6.41 -26.58 5.54
C GLY A 49 6.61 -25.89 6.90
N LYS A 50 7.73 -25.19 7.12
CA LYS A 50 8.00 -24.46 8.36
C LYS A 50 7.71 -22.97 8.19
N LEU A 51 6.96 -22.39 9.14
CA LEU A 51 6.82 -20.95 9.27
C LEU A 51 8.15 -20.35 9.71
N ILE A 52 8.70 -19.46 8.88
CA ILE A 52 9.97 -18.77 9.16
C ILE A 52 9.70 -17.47 9.94
N PHE A 53 8.77 -16.65 9.45
CA PHE A 53 8.24 -15.47 10.13
C PHE A 53 6.93 -15.04 9.48
N GLU A 54 6.23 -14.13 10.13
CA GLU A 54 4.99 -13.51 9.66
C GLU A 54 4.96 -12.03 10.01
N PHE A 55 4.19 -11.26 9.24
CA PHE A 55 4.02 -9.82 9.41
C PHE A 55 2.70 -9.37 8.77
N LYS A 56 2.20 -8.20 9.13
CA LYS A 56 1.02 -7.60 8.51
C LYS A 56 1.38 -6.51 7.50
N ILE A 57 0.62 -6.45 6.43
CA ILE A 57 0.67 -5.39 5.41
C ILE A 57 -0.65 -4.62 5.39
N ARG A 58 -0.58 -3.33 5.11
CA ARG A 58 -1.73 -2.44 4.90
C ARG A 58 -1.81 -2.00 3.44
N PRO A 59 -2.99 -1.54 2.98
CA PRO A 59 -3.14 -0.84 1.70
C PRO A 59 -2.20 0.36 1.56
N LEU A 60 -1.84 0.67 0.32
CA LEU A 60 -1.01 1.80 -0.07
C LEU A 60 -1.79 2.79 -0.95
N SER A 61 -1.52 4.07 -0.76
CA SER A 61 -1.97 5.12 -1.70
C SER A 61 -1.13 5.13 -2.98
N ASP A 62 -1.68 5.68 -4.06
CA ASP A 62 -0.90 5.94 -5.29
C ASP A 62 0.34 6.80 -5.00
N GLU A 63 0.24 7.81 -4.13
CA GLU A 63 1.39 8.64 -3.74
C GLU A 63 2.52 7.80 -3.11
N GLU A 64 2.20 6.81 -2.28
CA GLU A 64 3.21 5.91 -1.69
C GLU A 64 3.90 5.06 -2.76
N TYR A 65 3.15 4.55 -3.74
CA TYR A 65 3.73 3.85 -4.89
C TYR A 65 4.64 4.76 -5.72
N GLN A 66 4.20 5.99 -6.02
CA GLN A 66 5.02 6.96 -6.77
C GLN A 66 6.29 7.34 -6.01
N ASN A 67 6.20 7.53 -4.69
CA ASN A 67 7.35 7.81 -3.84
C ASN A 67 8.35 6.64 -3.82
N CYS A 68 7.87 5.40 -3.68
CA CYS A 68 8.70 4.21 -3.79
C CYS A 68 9.41 4.18 -5.16
N LYS A 69 8.69 4.45 -6.25
CA LYS A 69 9.24 4.43 -7.61
C LYS A 69 10.29 5.52 -7.80
N LYS A 70 10.00 6.75 -7.34
CA LYS A 70 10.90 7.90 -7.41
C LYS A 70 12.20 7.66 -6.64
N ASN A 71 12.10 7.16 -5.41
CA ASN A 71 13.26 6.85 -4.57
C ASN A 71 14.18 5.79 -5.19
N ASN A 72 13.61 4.93 -6.03
CA ASN A 72 14.32 3.86 -6.71
C ASN A 72 14.66 4.19 -8.17
N THR A 73 14.49 5.44 -8.61
CA THR A 73 14.82 5.89 -9.97
C THR A 73 16.12 6.69 -9.98
N THR A 74 17.07 6.30 -10.81
CA THR A 74 18.26 7.12 -11.11
C THR A 74 17.88 8.21 -12.11
N TYR A 75 18.47 9.40 -11.94
CA TYR A 75 18.24 10.54 -12.82
C TYR A 75 19.56 10.99 -13.45
N LYS A 76 19.57 11.17 -14.77
CA LYS A 76 20.71 11.72 -15.50
C LYS A 76 20.43 13.15 -15.93
N ARG A 77 21.49 13.97 -15.99
CA ARG A 77 21.39 15.34 -16.50
C ARG A 77 21.38 15.33 -18.02
N ASN A 78 20.33 15.87 -18.62
CA ASN A 78 20.30 16.15 -20.05
C ASN A 78 21.13 17.41 -20.32
N LYS A 79 22.25 17.26 -21.04
CA LYS A 79 23.17 18.37 -21.33
C LYS A 79 22.59 19.41 -22.29
N GLN A 80 21.64 19.04 -23.16
CA GLN A 80 21.01 19.96 -24.12
C GLN A 80 19.92 20.81 -23.47
N LEU A 81 19.10 20.21 -22.61
CA LEU A 81 17.95 20.87 -21.97
C LEU A 81 18.25 21.41 -20.57
N GLY A 82 19.42 21.09 -19.99
CA GLY A 82 19.81 21.49 -18.64
C GLY A 82 19.06 20.79 -17.50
N THR A 83 18.02 20.00 -17.80
CA THR A 83 17.12 19.35 -16.84
C THR A 83 17.56 17.92 -16.48
N LYS A 84 17.09 17.43 -15.32
CA LYS A 84 17.25 16.03 -14.91
C LYS A 84 16.12 15.19 -15.51
N VAL A 85 16.47 14.08 -16.13
CA VAL A 85 15.53 13.12 -16.74
C VAL A 85 15.71 11.77 -16.06
N ALA A 86 14.60 11.06 -15.83
CA ALA A 86 14.62 9.70 -15.31
C ALA A 86 15.39 8.78 -16.27
N ASP A 87 16.29 7.96 -15.73
CA ASP A 87 17.18 7.09 -16.50
C ASP A 87 16.83 5.61 -16.29
N ARG A 88 16.92 5.10 -15.06
CA ARG A 88 16.62 3.69 -14.77
C ARG A 88 15.98 3.52 -13.41
N VAL A 89 15.00 2.64 -13.33
CA VAL A 89 14.44 2.18 -12.05
C VAL A 89 15.21 0.94 -11.57
N ASN A 90 15.64 0.94 -10.31
CA ASN A 90 16.06 -0.28 -9.63
C ASN A 90 14.82 -1.07 -9.22
N VAL A 91 14.36 -1.95 -10.10
CA VAL A 91 13.11 -2.71 -9.91
C VAL A 91 13.16 -3.61 -8.68
N ALA A 92 14.29 -4.27 -8.41
CA ALA A 92 14.42 -5.17 -7.25
C ALA A 92 14.28 -4.40 -5.93
N ARG A 93 14.97 -3.25 -5.82
CA ARG A 93 14.88 -2.39 -4.65
C ARG A 93 13.51 -1.72 -4.53
N TYR A 94 12.92 -1.27 -5.64
CA TYR A 94 11.56 -0.75 -5.68
C TYR A 94 10.54 -1.73 -5.09
N ARG A 95 10.60 -3.00 -5.51
CA ARG A 95 9.74 -4.07 -4.97
C ARG A 95 9.91 -4.24 -3.46
N SER A 96 11.15 -4.23 -2.98
CA SER A 96 11.41 -4.30 -1.53
C SER A 96 10.91 -3.06 -0.78
N GLU A 97 11.03 -1.86 -1.37
CA GLU A 97 10.55 -0.60 -0.78
C GLU A 97 9.02 -0.57 -0.65
N VAL A 98 8.30 -1.12 -1.64
CA VAL A 98 6.83 -1.24 -1.59
C VAL A 98 6.42 -2.16 -0.44
N ILE A 99 7.06 -3.34 -0.30
CA ILE A 99 6.78 -4.26 0.82
C ILE A 99 7.11 -3.61 2.17
N TYR A 100 8.23 -2.91 2.26
CA TYR A 100 8.62 -2.18 3.46
C TYR A 100 7.56 -1.13 3.84
N THR A 101 7.13 -0.32 2.87
CA THR A 101 6.14 0.75 3.05
C THR A 101 4.77 0.21 3.42
N ALA A 102 4.36 -0.93 2.84
CA ALA A 102 3.11 -1.59 3.16
C ALA A 102 3.14 -2.31 4.51
N THR A 103 4.31 -2.69 5.04
CA THR A 103 4.37 -3.36 6.35
C THR A 103 4.00 -2.39 7.46
N ILE A 104 3.08 -2.78 8.34
CA ILE A 104 2.66 -1.95 9.48
C ILE A 104 3.86 -1.60 10.37
N GLU A 105 3.83 -0.44 11.02
CA GLU A 105 4.99 0.10 11.75
C GLU A 105 5.51 -0.85 12.84
N LYS A 106 4.60 -1.51 13.56
CA LYS A 106 4.92 -2.48 14.61
C LYS A 106 5.77 -3.64 14.08
N ASP A 107 5.37 -4.25 12.96
CA ASP A 107 6.09 -5.38 12.38
C ASP A 107 7.34 -4.93 11.62
N ARG A 108 7.30 -3.76 10.99
CA ARG A 108 8.46 -3.13 10.35
C ARG A 108 9.59 -2.93 11.36
N THR A 109 9.29 -2.34 12.51
CA THR A 109 10.27 -2.11 13.59
C THR A 109 10.87 -3.43 14.10
N LYS A 110 10.00 -4.44 14.29
CA LYS A 110 10.39 -5.74 14.84
C LYS A 110 11.23 -6.58 13.87
N ILE A 111 10.91 -6.52 12.57
CA ILE A 111 11.42 -7.45 11.56
C ILE A 111 12.38 -6.73 10.62
N TRP A 112 11.92 -5.67 9.96
CA TRP A 112 12.67 -4.97 8.92
C TRP A 112 13.72 -4.02 9.46
N ASP A 113 13.47 -3.35 10.58
CA ASP A 113 14.42 -2.42 11.23
C ASP A 113 15.28 -3.09 12.30
N ASN A 114 15.44 -4.41 12.17
CA ASN A 114 16.26 -5.20 13.08
C ASN A 114 17.75 -4.98 12.81
N ASN A 115 18.36 -4.05 13.55
CA ASN A 115 19.78 -3.71 13.47
C ASN A 115 20.72 -4.92 13.66
N ALA A 116 20.32 -5.94 14.43
CA ALA A 116 21.12 -7.15 14.59
C ALA A 116 21.10 -8.02 13.31
N ALA A 117 19.95 -8.11 12.65
CA ALA A 117 19.82 -8.75 11.34
C ALA A 117 20.64 -7.98 10.29
N TRP A 118 20.58 -6.65 10.29
CA TRP A 118 21.31 -5.81 9.35
C TRP A 118 22.82 -6.06 9.40
N LYS A 119 23.39 -6.07 10.62
CA LYS A 119 24.81 -6.36 10.83
C LYS A 119 25.18 -7.78 10.38
N LYS A 120 24.35 -8.78 10.70
CA LYS A 120 24.64 -10.19 10.36
C LYS A 120 24.53 -10.48 8.86
N LEU A 121 23.65 -9.78 8.15
CA LEU A 121 23.39 -9.97 6.72
C LEU A 121 24.07 -8.92 5.84
N ALA A 122 24.87 -8.01 6.43
CA ALA A 122 25.59 -6.94 5.76
C ALA A 122 24.69 -6.05 4.88
N VAL A 123 23.52 -5.69 5.39
CA VAL A 123 22.55 -4.78 4.74
C VAL A 123 22.48 -3.44 5.47
N LEU A 124 22.03 -2.39 4.77
CA LEU A 124 22.05 -1.01 5.28
C LEU A 124 20.67 -0.45 5.62
N SER A 125 19.59 -1.14 5.24
CA SER A 125 18.22 -0.67 5.42
C SER A 125 17.21 -1.81 5.43
N GLY A 126 15.98 -1.55 5.87
CA GLY A 126 14.88 -2.51 5.84
C GLY A 126 14.57 -3.06 4.44
N PRO A 127 14.48 -2.21 3.39
CA PRO A 127 14.36 -2.67 2.01
C PRO A 127 15.50 -3.59 1.55
N ASP A 128 16.74 -3.34 1.99
CA ASP A 128 17.87 -4.22 1.69
C ASP A 128 17.74 -5.56 2.43
N LEU A 129 17.28 -5.55 3.68
CA LEU A 129 17.00 -6.78 4.42
C LEU A 129 15.93 -7.62 3.70
N ILE A 130 14.82 -6.99 3.28
CA ILE A 130 13.76 -7.63 2.50
C ILE A 130 14.33 -8.22 1.20
N ASP A 131 15.24 -7.52 0.52
CA ASP A 131 15.86 -7.99 -0.70
C ASP A 131 16.67 -9.26 -0.53
N VAL A 132 17.37 -9.38 0.59
CA VAL A 132 18.20 -10.54 0.92
C VAL A 132 17.37 -11.71 1.44
N VAL A 133 16.33 -11.46 2.24
CA VAL A 133 15.65 -12.53 2.99
C VAL A 133 14.44 -13.11 2.28
N LEU A 134 13.79 -12.41 1.35
CA LEU A 134 12.64 -12.92 0.59
C LEU A 134 13.05 -13.44 -0.80
N MET A 135 12.52 -14.60 -1.18
CA MET A 135 12.67 -15.14 -2.53
C MET A 135 11.84 -14.31 -3.53
N ALA A 136 12.23 -14.31 -4.80
CA ALA A 136 11.52 -13.55 -5.84
C ALA A 136 10.02 -13.87 -5.91
N GLY A 137 9.64 -15.16 -5.86
CA GLY A 137 8.23 -15.56 -5.86
C GLY A 137 7.47 -15.20 -4.58
N GLU A 138 8.16 -15.14 -3.43
CA GLU A 138 7.54 -14.65 -2.19
C GLU A 138 7.25 -13.15 -2.31
N LYS A 139 8.20 -12.37 -2.85
CA LYS A 139 7.97 -10.93 -3.10
C LYS A 139 6.83 -10.70 -4.09
N ASP A 140 6.71 -11.53 -5.12
CA ASP A 140 5.63 -11.46 -6.12
C ASP A 140 4.27 -11.60 -5.44
N ALA A 141 4.07 -12.70 -4.71
CA ALA A 141 2.82 -12.96 -4.01
C ALA A 141 2.45 -11.88 -2.98
N ILE A 142 3.45 -11.29 -2.32
CA ILE A 142 3.22 -10.19 -1.39
C ILE A 142 2.78 -8.92 -2.14
N LEU A 143 3.43 -8.59 -3.26
CA LEU A 143 3.06 -7.43 -4.07
C LEU A 143 1.64 -7.57 -4.64
N ASP A 144 1.29 -8.75 -5.15
CA ASP A 144 -0.07 -9.05 -5.61
C ASP A 144 -1.09 -8.82 -4.50
N LYS A 145 -0.77 -9.26 -3.27
CA LYS A 145 -1.64 -9.03 -2.12
C LYS A 145 -1.73 -7.54 -1.74
N ILE A 146 -0.62 -6.79 -1.81
CA ILE A 146 -0.63 -5.33 -1.57
C ILE A 146 -1.51 -4.64 -2.63
N GLU A 147 -1.40 -5.02 -3.90
CA GLU A 147 -2.22 -4.48 -4.99
C GLU A 147 -3.71 -4.78 -4.77
N GLU A 148 -4.05 -6.03 -4.43
CA GLU A 148 -5.41 -6.46 -4.12
C GLU A 148 -6.05 -5.61 -3.01
N ILE A 149 -5.39 -5.48 -1.85
CA ILE A 149 -5.93 -4.71 -0.72
C ILE A 149 -5.90 -3.20 -0.99
N SER A 150 -5.04 -2.73 -1.89
CA SER A 150 -5.02 -1.32 -2.33
C SER A 150 -6.08 -1.01 -3.40
N GLY A 151 -6.94 -1.99 -3.75
CA GLY A 151 -8.06 -1.80 -4.66
C GLY A 151 -7.72 -1.94 -6.15
N PHE A 152 -6.53 -2.45 -6.50
CA PHE A 152 -6.23 -2.81 -7.87
C PHE A 152 -7.04 -4.03 -8.29
N LYS A 153 -7.80 -3.92 -9.38
CA LYS A 153 -8.55 -5.04 -9.92
C LYS A 153 -7.61 -5.92 -10.76
N PRO A 154 -7.63 -7.24 -10.58
CA PRO A 154 -6.95 -8.14 -11.51
C PRO A 154 -7.54 -7.90 -12.91
N THR A 155 -6.68 -7.70 -13.90
CA THR A 155 -7.10 -7.56 -15.29
C THR A 155 -7.64 -8.92 -15.73
N VAL A 156 -8.97 -9.07 -15.73
CA VAL A 156 -9.60 -10.28 -16.23
C VAL A 156 -9.42 -10.26 -17.75
N GLU A 157 -8.37 -10.89 -18.27
CA GLU A 157 -8.34 -11.28 -19.68
C GLU A 157 -9.47 -12.29 -19.88
N GLU A 158 -10.59 -11.82 -20.42
CA GLU A 158 -11.62 -12.69 -20.99
C GLU A 158 -10.98 -13.53 -22.10
N THR A 159 -10.49 -14.72 -21.73
CA THR A 159 -10.18 -15.76 -22.70
C THR A 159 -11.50 -16.29 -23.24
N VAL A 160 -12.08 -15.55 -24.19
CA VAL A 160 -13.13 -16.06 -25.07
C VAL A 160 -12.49 -17.16 -25.90
N LYS A 161 -12.70 -18.40 -25.47
CA LYS A 161 -12.37 -19.59 -26.24
C LYS A 161 -13.23 -19.58 -27.50
N ASN A 162 -12.58 -19.44 -28.66
CA ASN A 162 -13.13 -19.81 -29.97
C ASN A 162 -12.71 -21.23 -30.33
#